data_AF-A0A9D0Y028-F1
#
_entry.id   AF-A0A9D0Y028-F1
#
_cell.length_a   1.000
_cell.length_b   1.000
_cell.length_c   1.000
_cell.angle_alpha   90.00
_cell.angle_beta   90.00
_cell.angle_gamma   90.00
#
_symmetry.space_group_name_H-M   'P 1'
#
loop_
_entity.id
_entity.type
_entity.pdbx_description
1 polymer ?
#
loop_
_entity_poly.entity_id
_entity_poly.type
_entity_poly.pdbx_seq_one_letter_code
_entity_poly.pdbx_strand_id
1 'polypeptide(L)'
;MDSITKTKLSEDQIIMLAKKAFGDDRIVKDIRELNDGFFNSGFVIGLEDGRKTVLKVSPMKDIKVMRYEKNIMDTEVFVLNKLNSVQGVPAPKVLPTKFP
;
A
#
# COMPACT_ATOMS: atom_id res chain seq x y z
N MET A 1 7.23 -3.55 -14.58
CA MET A 1 7.47 -4.99 -14.82
C MET A 1 6.24 -5.78 -14.41
N ASP A 2 5.73 -6.65 -15.28
CA ASP A 2 4.59 -7.52 -14.99
C ASP A 2 5.04 -8.74 -14.17
N SER A 3 4.54 -8.87 -12.95
CA SER A 3 4.80 -9.99 -12.05
C SER A 3 3.49 -10.70 -11.72
N ILE A 4 3.52 -12.03 -11.66
CA ILE A 4 2.34 -12.88 -11.37
C ILE A 4 1.79 -12.58 -9.97
N THR A 5 2.63 -12.10 -9.04
CA THR A 5 2.28 -11.78 -7.65
C THR A 5 1.56 -10.44 -7.47
N LYS A 6 1.55 -9.57 -8.50
CA LYS A 6 0.89 -8.27 -8.41
C LYS A 6 -0.62 -8.42 -8.48
N THR A 7 -1.29 -8.13 -7.37
CA THR A 7 -2.73 -7.93 -7.34
C THR A 7 -3.10 -6.75 -8.23
N LYS A 8 -3.88 -7.01 -9.29
CA LYS A 8 -4.45 -5.97 -10.14
C LYS A 8 -5.67 -5.38 -9.44
N LEU A 9 -5.65 -4.08 -9.20
CA LEU A 9 -6.80 -3.34 -8.70
C LEU A 9 -7.29 -2.39 -9.79
N SER A 10 -8.61 -2.30 -9.94
CA SER A 10 -9.21 -1.22 -10.72
C SER A 10 -9.10 0.11 -9.98
N GLU A 11 -9.22 1.20 -10.72
CA GLU A 11 -9.31 2.55 -10.14
C GLU A 11 -10.44 2.65 -9.10
N ASP A 12 -11.63 2.10 -9.39
CA ASP A 12 -12.76 2.07 -8.45
C ASP A 12 -12.42 1.34 -7.13
N GLN A 13 -11.67 0.24 -7.20
CA GLN A 13 -11.23 -0.48 -6.01
C GLN A 13 -10.23 0.34 -5.20
N ILE A 14 -9.32 1.05 -5.86
CA ILE A 14 -8.36 1.94 -5.20
C ILE A 14 -9.09 3.10 -4.52
N ILE A 15 -10.07 3.71 -5.20
CA ILE A 15 -10.92 4.78 -4.64
C ILE A 15 -11.68 4.27 -3.42
N MET A 16 -12.28 3.08 -3.50
CA MET A 16 -12.98 2.45 -2.37
C MET A 16 -12.06 2.24 -1.17
N LEU A 17 -10.83 1.75 -1.39
CA LEU A 17 -9.84 1.56 -0.33
C LEU A 17 -9.40 2.91 0.27
N ALA A 18 -9.21 3.94 -0.56
CA ALA A 18 -8.85 5.28 -0.09
C ALA A 18 -9.97 5.88 0.78
N LYS A 19 -11.25 5.72 0.38
CA LYS A 19 -12.40 6.15 1.20
C LYS A 19 -12.45 5.41 2.54
N LYS A 20 -12.25 4.09 2.54
CA LYS A 20 -12.16 3.31 3.79
C LYS A 20 -10.99 3.78 4.69
N ALA A 21 -9.88 4.22 4.11
CA ALA A 21 -8.70 4.69 4.83
C ALA A 21 -8.85 6.09 5.44
N PHE A 22 -9.51 7.00 4.71
CA PHE A 22 -9.46 8.42 5.00
C PHE A 22 -10.83 9.08 5.22
N GLY A 23 -11.93 8.31 5.10
CA GLY A 23 -13.31 8.80 5.14
C GLY A 23 -13.86 9.09 3.75
N ASP A 24 -15.20 9.07 3.62
CA ASP A 24 -15.90 9.23 2.33
C ASP A 24 -15.70 10.61 1.70
N ASP A 25 -15.42 11.62 2.51
CA ASP A 25 -15.18 13.01 2.07
C ASP A 25 -13.81 13.19 1.38
N ARG A 26 -12.96 12.16 1.38
CA ARG A 26 -11.63 12.23 0.78
C ARG A 26 -11.64 11.81 -0.68
N ILE A 27 -11.47 12.81 -1.53
CA ILE A 27 -11.46 12.68 -2.98
C ILE A 27 -10.05 12.33 -3.45
N VAL A 28 -9.96 11.23 -4.20
CA VAL A 28 -8.77 10.83 -4.95
C VAL A 28 -8.69 11.66 -6.22
N LYS A 29 -7.56 12.33 -6.42
CA LYS A 29 -7.28 13.22 -7.56
C LYS A 29 -6.51 12.53 -8.67
N ASP A 30 -5.51 11.74 -8.29
CA ASP A 30 -4.69 10.98 -9.24
C ASP A 30 -4.28 9.64 -8.64
N ILE A 31 -4.12 8.65 -9.53
CA ILE A 31 -3.62 7.32 -9.22
C ILE A 31 -2.53 6.98 -10.23
N ARG A 32 -1.38 6.53 -9.74
CA ARG A 32 -0.27 6.09 -10.58
C ARG A 32 0.35 4.81 -10.05
N GLU A 33 0.41 3.78 -10.87
CA GLU A 33 1.07 2.52 -10.51
C GLU A 33 2.61 2.69 -10.40
N LEU A 34 3.19 2.03 -9.39
CA LEU A 34 4.62 1.89 -9.18
C LEU A 34 5.08 0.55 -9.76
N ASN A 35 5.77 0.61 -10.90
CA ASN A 35 6.06 -0.57 -11.71
C ASN A 35 7.33 -1.34 -11.34
N ASP A 36 8.12 -0.83 -10.39
CA ASP A 36 9.48 -1.30 -10.09
C ASP A 36 9.54 -2.37 -8.98
N GLY A 37 8.40 -2.72 -8.37
CA GLY A 37 8.29 -3.77 -7.36
C GLY A 37 8.00 -5.15 -7.96
N PHE A 38 8.45 -6.21 -7.29
CA PHE A 38 8.27 -7.61 -7.71
C PHE A 38 7.24 -8.41 -6.89
N PHE A 39 6.86 -7.93 -5.69
CA PHE A 39 6.02 -8.67 -4.75
C PHE A 39 4.67 -7.99 -4.50
N ASN A 40 4.65 -6.85 -3.80
CA ASN A 40 3.44 -6.07 -3.60
C ASN A 40 3.15 -5.21 -4.84
N SER A 41 1.88 -5.05 -5.18
CA SER A 41 1.44 -3.96 -6.07
C SER A 41 1.54 -2.64 -5.30
N GLY A 42 2.07 -1.60 -5.94
CA GLY A 42 2.22 -0.28 -5.34
C GLY A 42 1.54 0.78 -6.19
N PHE A 43 0.82 1.70 -5.56
CA PHE A 43 0.18 2.84 -6.22
C PHE A 43 0.49 4.12 -5.46
N VAL A 44 0.84 5.19 -6.16
CA VAL A 44 0.80 6.55 -5.62
C VAL A 44 -0.63 7.06 -5.78
N ILE A 45 -1.19 7.57 -4.69
CA ILE A 45 -2.53 8.17 -4.63
C ILE A 45 -2.37 9.63 -4.22
N GLY A 46 -2.71 10.55 -5.12
CA GLY A 46 -2.88 11.97 -4.85
C GLY A 46 -4.28 12.25 -4.30
N LEU A 47 -4.36 13.03 -3.23
CA LEU A 47 -5.62 13.51 -2.64
C LEU A 47 -5.83 14.99 -2.96
N GLU A 48 -7.09 15.42 -3.02
CA GLU A 48 -7.45 16.83 -3.31
C GLU A 48 -6.88 17.84 -2.30
N ASP A 49 -6.61 17.41 -1.06
CA ASP A 49 -5.96 18.25 -0.04
C ASP A 49 -4.44 18.39 -0.21
N GLY A 50 -3.90 17.90 -1.32
CA GLY A 50 -2.48 17.98 -1.66
C GLY A 50 -1.63 16.87 -1.05
N ARG A 51 -2.18 16.00 -0.20
CA ARG A 51 -1.42 14.84 0.31
C ARG A 51 -1.17 13.82 -0.80
N LYS A 52 0.02 13.22 -0.76
CA LYS A 52 0.41 12.08 -1.58
C LYS A 52 0.68 10.89 -0.70
N THR A 53 0.08 9.75 -1.02
CA THR A 53 0.19 8.52 -0.24
C THR A 53 0.59 7.36 -1.14
N VAL A 54 1.09 6.28 -0.53
CA VAL A 54 1.40 5.04 -1.26
C VAL A 54 0.50 3.93 -0.73
N LEU A 55 -0.32 3.37 -1.61
CA LEU A 55 -1.07 2.14 -1.35
C LEU A 55 -0.21 0.95 -1.76
N LYS A 56 0.05 0.05 -0.81
CA LYS A 56 0.70 -1.24 -1.09
C LYS A 56 -0.29 -2.37 -0.86
N VAL A 57 -0.38 -3.29 -1.82
CA VAL A 57 -1.31 -4.42 -1.78
C VAL A 57 -0.54 -5.70 -1.92
N SER A 58 -0.73 -6.61 -0.96
CA SER A 58 -0.11 -7.93 -0.98
C SER A 58 -0.67 -8.79 -2.12
N PRO A 59 0.09 -9.80 -2.57
CA PRO A 59 -0.43 -10.83 -3.46
C PRO A 59 -1.71 -11.46 -2.89
N MET A 60 -2.62 -11.88 -3.77
CA MET A 60 -3.78 -12.67 -3.38
C MET A 60 -3.35 -13.99 -2.71
N LYS A 61 -4.15 -14.48 -1.76
CA LYS A 61 -3.79 -15.63 -0.91
C LYS A 61 -3.54 -16.94 -1.68
N ASP A 62 -4.15 -17.06 -2.85
CA ASP A 62 -4.07 -18.20 -3.76
C ASP A 62 -2.84 -18.15 -4.69
N ILE A 63 -2.12 -17.03 -4.72
CA ILE A 63 -0.88 -16.92 -5.50
C ILE A 63 0.25 -17.68 -4.80
N LYS A 64 0.86 -18.61 -5.53
CA LYS A 64 2.02 -19.35 -5.07
C LYS A 64 3.25 -18.43 -5.01
N VAL A 65 3.69 -18.13 -3.80
CA VAL A 65 4.93 -17.38 -3.50
C VAL A 65 6.08 -18.32 -3.18
N MET A 66 7.30 -17.79 -3.09
CA MET A 66 8.48 -18.56 -2.67
C MET A 66 8.35 -18.97 -1.20
N ARG A 67 8.93 -20.12 -0.82
CA ARG A 67 8.80 -20.66 0.55
C ARG A 67 9.31 -19.74 1.66
N TYR A 68 10.21 -18.80 1.34
CA TYR A 68 10.75 -17.81 2.28
C TYR A 68 9.92 -16.52 2.33
N GLU A 69 8.99 -16.30 1.41
CA GLU A 69 8.16 -15.08 1.34
C GLU A 69 6.98 -15.20 2.30
N LYS A 70 7.27 -15.07 3.59
CA LYS A 70 6.28 -15.17 4.67
C LYS A 70 6.08 -13.82 5.34
N ASN A 71 4.81 -13.44 5.52
CA ASN A 71 4.41 -12.25 6.30
C ASN A 71 5.12 -10.94 5.88
N ILE A 72 5.44 -10.79 4.58
CA ILE A 72 6.25 -9.65 4.10
C ILE A 72 5.59 -8.30 4.41
N MET A 73 4.29 -8.15 4.13
CA MET A 73 3.57 -6.89 4.39
C MET A 73 3.43 -6.59 5.88
N ASP A 74 3.10 -7.59 6.70
CA ASP A 74 3.02 -7.40 8.16
C ASP A 74 4.39 -7.02 8.74
N THR A 75 5.47 -7.60 8.22
CA THR A 75 6.85 -7.25 8.60
C THR A 75 7.19 -5.81 8.21
N GLU A 76 6.83 -5.38 7.00
CA GLU A 76 7.04 -3.99 6.56
C GLU A 76 6.33 -3.00 7.49
N VAL A 77 5.06 -3.24 7.81
CA VAL A 77 4.29 -2.42 8.75
C VAL A 77 4.93 -2.40 10.14
N PHE A 78 5.36 -3.55 10.65
CA PHE A 78 6.05 -3.64 11.94
C PHE A 78 7.33 -2.81 11.97
N VAL A 79 8.19 -2.96 10.96
CA VAL A 79 9.46 -2.23 10.87
C VAL A 79 9.23 -0.74 10.74
N LEU A 80 8.33 -0.30 9.86
CA LEU A 80 8.03 1.13 9.70
C LEU A 80 7.50 1.74 11.00
N ASN A 81 6.62 1.05 11.72
CA ASN A 81 6.15 1.52 13.03
C ASN A 81 7.29 1.60 14.06
N LYS A 82 8.21 0.63 14.07
CA LYS A 82 9.40 0.68 14.93
C LYS A 82 10.31 1.86 14.56
N LEU A 83 10.58 2.10 13.28
CA LEU A 83 11.40 3.23 12.84
C LEU A 83 10.76 4.57 13.21
N ASN A 84 9.45 4.73 13.04
CA ASN A 84 8.72 5.94 13.45
C ASN A 84 8.74 6.17 14.97
N SER A 85 9.05 5.15 15.78
CA SER A 85 9.21 5.30 17.24
C SER A 85 10.61 5.77 17.66
N VAL A 86 11.59 5.78 16.74
CA VAL A 86 12.96 6.21 16.99
C VAL A 86 13.14 7.65 16.51
N GLN A 87 13.54 8.55 17.41
CA GLN A 87 13.79 9.94 17.07
C GLN A 87 14.95 10.08 16.07
N GLY A 88 14.76 10.93 15.06
CA GLY A 88 15.81 11.24 14.07
C GLY A 88 15.93 10.26 12.90
N VAL A 89 15.14 9.18 12.89
CA VAL A 89 15.11 8.24 11.74
C VAL A 89 14.02 8.65 10.75
N PRO A 90 14.35 9.00 9.50
CA PRO A 90 13.35 9.29 8.49
C PRO A 90 12.68 7.99 8.03
N ALA A 91 11.40 7.84 8.33
CA ALA A 91 10.57 6.73 7.85
C ALA A 91 9.18 7.24 7.44
N PRO A 92 8.54 6.66 6.42
CA PRO A 92 7.17 7.00 6.09
C PRO A 92 6.25 6.58 7.23
N LYS A 93 5.26 7.44 7.54
CA LYS A 93 4.20 7.11 8.50
C LYS A 93 3.31 6.02 7.91
N VAL A 94 3.03 4.99 8.70
CA VAL A 94 2.02 3.98 8.36
C VAL A 94 0.63 4.57 8.58
N LEU A 95 -0.18 4.59 7.52
CA LEU A 95 -1.60 4.96 7.53
C LEU A 95 -2.45 3.70 7.75
N PRO A 96 -3.77 3.78 7.95
CA PRO A 96 -4.60 2.60 8.25
C PRO A 96 -4.37 1.46 7.24
N THR A 97 -4.00 0.28 7.74
CA THR A 97 -3.47 -0.84 6.93
C THR A 97 -4.41 -2.04 6.80
N LYS A 98 -5.49 -2.10 7.59
CA LYS A 98 -6.45 -3.20 7.60
C LYS A 98 -7.86 -2.62 7.71
N PHE A 99 -8.72 -3.00 6.78
CA PHE A 99 -10.14 -2.67 6.81
C PHE A 99 -10.92 -3.91 7.25
N PRO A 100 -12.01 -3.76 8.02
CA PRO A 100 -12.89 -4.87 8.36
C PRO A 100 -13.47 -5.54 7.10
#